data_AF-A0A447KNF6-F1
#
_entry.id   AF-A0A447KNF6-F1
#
_cell.length_a   1.000
_cell.length_b   1.000
_cell.length_c   1.000
_cell.angle_alpha   90.00
_cell.angle_beta   90.00
_cell.angle_gamma   90.00
#
_symmetry.space_group_name_H-M   'P 1'
#
loop_
_entity.id
_entity.type
_entity.pdbx_description
1 polymer ?
#
loop_
_entity_poly.entity_id
_entity_poly.type
_entity_poly.pdbx_seq_one_letter_code
_entity_poly.pdbx_strand_id
1 'polypeptide(L)'
;MTNYTVTWFENYAVRGELVTISETYQQMLANHDYPAPVQTLLGEMLVATSLLTATLKFEGDITVQLQGDGPLKLAVINGNNQQEMRGVARLQGEIADDSTLHQMIGNGVMVITITPAEGERYQGIVALEGATLAACLENYFQQSEQLPTRLFIRTGEAADKPAAGGMLLQVLPAQDDKNADDFDHLVQLTHTIKERRVVHPAGQRGAVSPVPSGRSDAV
;
A
#
# COMPACT_ATOMS: atom_id res chain seq x y z
N MET A 1 11.20 -8.27 5.85
CA MET A 1 12.01 -7.36 5.07
C MET A 1 11.05 -6.70 4.10
N THR A 2 11.04 -5.37 3.98
CA THR A 2 10.24 -4.70 2.94
C THR A 2 10.86 -5.02 1.60
N ASN A 3 10.13 -5.71 0.73
CA ASN A 3 10.58 -5.98 -0.62
C ASN A 3 9.94 -4.94 -1.54
N TYR A 4 10.78 -4.12 -2.15
CA TYR A 4 10.36 -3.04 -3.02
C TYR A 4 10.95 -3.24 -4.42
N THR A 5 10.13 -3.07 -5.46
CA THR A 5 10.56 -3.20 -6.86
C THR A 5 9.92 -2.10 -7.70
N VAL A 6 10.77 -1.23 -8.27
CA VAL A 6 10.35 -0.23 -9.27
C VAL A 6 10.51 -0.85 -10.64
N THR A 7 9.51 -0.69 -11.51
CA THR A 7 9.58 -1.10 -12.91
C THR A 7 9.08 0.02 -13.81
N TRP A 8 9.83 0.33 -14.85
CA TRP A 8 9.44 1.32 -15.85
C TRP A 8 8.87 0.61 -17.07
N PHE A 9 7.67 1.00 -17.50
CA PHE A 9 7.08 0.52 -18.75
C PHE A 9 7.44 1.52 -19.86
N GLU A 10 8.66 1.40 -20.39
CA GLU A 10 9.27 2.36 -21.34
C GLU A 10 8.40 2.63 -22.58
N ASN A 11 7.66 1.63 -23.06
CA ASN A 11 6.82 1.77 -24.25
C ASN A 11 5.54 2.60 -24.04
N TYR A 12 5.16 2.92 -22.80
CA TYR A 12 3.87 3.55 -22.48
C TYR A 12 3.97 4.81 -21.61
N ALA A 13 5.18 5.29 -21.32
CA ALA A 13 5.40 6.40 -20.38
C ALA A 13 4.69 6.21 -19.01
N VAL A 14 4.51 4.95 -18.58
CA VAL A 14 3.90 4.61 -17.30
C VAL A 14 4.97 4.13 -16.32
N ARG A 15 4.97 4.73 -15.14
CA ARG A 15 5.72 4.27 -13.98
C ARG A 15 4.91 3.21 -13.24
N GLY A 16 5.53 2.07 -12.95
CA GLY A 16 4.98 1.03 -12.11
C GLY A 16 5.82 0.80 -10.86
N GLU A 17 5.17 0.61 -9.72
CA GLU A 17 5.84 0.28 -8.46
C GLU A 17 5.13 -0.86 -7.77
N LEU A 18 5.88 -1.88 -7.33
CA LEU A 18 5.35 -3.00 -6.57
C LEU A 18 6.02 -3.03 -5.19
N VAL A 19 5.22 -3.17 -4.14
CA VAL A 19 5.70 -3.32 -2.77
C VAL A 19 5.06 -4.51 -2.08
N THR A 20 5.85 -5.22 -1.28
CA THR A 20 5.39 -6.17 -0.27
C THR A 20 5.99 -5.80 1.08
N ILE A 21 5.14 -5.54 2.09
CA ILE A 21 5.56 -4.95 3.38
C ILE A 21 5.05 -5.76 4.59
N SER A 22 5.22 -7.08 4.53
CA SER A 22 4.62 -7.98 5.54
C SER A 22 5.30 -7.93 6.92
N GLU A 23 6.62 -7.73 7.02
CA GLU A 23 7.29 -7.73 8.33
C GLU A 23 6.93 -6.48 9.15
N THR A 24 7.02 -5.29 8.56
CA THR A 24 6.64 -4.05 9.24
C THR A 24 5.16 -4.04 9.60
N TYR A 25 4.32 -4.62 8.74
CA TYR A 25 2.90 -4.82 9.04
C TYR A 25 2.70 -5.71 10.28
N GLN A 26 3.36 -6.87 10.35
CA GLN A 26 3.30 -7.77 11.50
C GLN A 26 3.77 -7.10 12.79
N GLN A 27 4.89 -6.36 12.75
CA GLN A 27 5.42 -5.63 13.90
C GLN A 27 4.44 -4.55 14.42
N MET A 28 3.73 -3.88 13.51
CA MET A 28 2.73 -2.87 13.85
C MET A 28 1.52 -3.48 14.58
N LEU A 29 1.10 -4.66 14.14
CA LEU A 29 -0.02 -5.39 14.74
C LEU A 29 0.33 -6.10 16.04
N ALA A 30 1.57 -6.60 16.19
CA ALA A 30 1.97 -7.47 17.30
C ALA A 30 1.75 -6.88 18.71
N ASN A 31 1.73 -5.55 18.84
CA ASN A 31 1.62 -4.88 20.14
C ASN A 31 0.20 -4.32 20.43
N HIS A 32 -0.79 -4.63 19.59
CA HIS A 32 -2.13 -4.06 19.70
C HIS A 32 -3.22 -5.08 19.38
N ASP A 33 -4.29 -5.10 20.18
CA ASP A 33 -5.47 -5.94 19.93
C ASP A 33 -6.48 -5.18 19.07
N TYR A 34 -6.14 -4.98 17.79
CA TYR A 34 -7.00 -4.26 16.86
C TYR A 34 -8.08 -5.18 16.26
N PRO A 35 -9.33 -4.70 16.12
CA PRO A 35 -10.35 -5.41 15.33
C PRO A 35 -9.88 -5.62 13.88
N ALA A 36 -10.34 -6.70 13.24
CA ALA A 36 -9.90 -7.08 11.89
C ALA A 36 -10.05 -5.96 10.83
N PRO A 37 -11.12 -5.13 10.82
CA PRO A 37 -11.23 -3.99 9.90
C PRO A 37 -10.12 -2.94 10.10
N VAL A 38 -9.71 -2.70 11.36
CA VAL A 38 -8.63 -1.76 11.68
C VAL A 38 -7.28 -2.32 11.24
N GLN A 39 -7.05 -3.62 11.46
CA GLN A 39 -5.84 -4.28 10.97
C GLN A 39 -5.73 -4.16 9.44
N THR A 40 -6.83 -4.42 8.74
CA THR A 40 -6.92 -4.31 7.27
C THR A 40 -6.60 -2.89 6.82
N LEU A 41 -7.25 -1.88 7.41
CA LEU A 41 -7.03 -0.48 7.08
C LEU A 41 -5.58 -0.03 7.34
N LEU A 42 -4.97 -0.43 8.46
CA LEU A 42 -3.55 -0.15 8.73
C LEU A 42 -2.63 -0.77 7.68
N GLY A 43 -2.94 -1.98 7.22
CA GLY A 43 -2.21 -2.63 6.13
C GLY A 43 -2.36 -1.87 4.81
N GLU A 44 -3.56 -1.41 4.50
CA GLU A 44 -3.82 -0.60 3.31
C GLU A 44 -3.07 0.74 3.35
N MET A 45 -3.14 1.45 4.47
CA MET A 45 -2.45 2.71 4.67
C MET A 45 -0.93 2.54 4.61
N LEU A 46 -0.40 1.44 5.15
CA LEU A 46 1.03 1.14 5.13
C LEU A 46 1.53 0.94 3.69
N VAL A 47 0.80 0.15 2.90
CA VAL A 47 1.11 -0.06 1.48
C VAL A 47 1.00 1.25 0.70
N ALA A 48 -0.10 1.99 0.87
CA ALA A 48 -0.30 3.27 0.21
C ALA A 48 0.83 4.24 0.53
N THR A 49 1.16 4.42 1.82
CA THR A 49 2.23 5.32 2.25
C THR A 49 3.57 4.90 1.65
N SER A 50 3.88 3.61 1.62
CA SER A 50 5.13 3.10 1.02
C SER A 50 5.25 3.39 -0.49
N LEU A 51 4.17 3.15 -1.25
CA LEU A 51 4.10 3.49 -2.67
C LEU A 51 4.24 5.01 -2.89
N LEU A 52 3.49 5.82 -2.14
CA LEU A 52 3.59 7.27 -2.24
C LEU A 52 4.98 7.79 -1.90
N THR A 53 5.61 7.26 -0.86
CA THR A 53 6.98 7.63 -0.45
C THR A 53 7.96 7.43 -1.59
N ALA A 54 7.85 6.30 -2.31
CA ALA A 54 8.79 5.98 -3.37
C ALA A 54 8.60 6.85 -4.62
N THR A 55 7.43 7.47 -4.79
CA THR A 55 7.21 8.46 -5.85
C THR A 55 7.99 9.76 -5.62
N LEU A 56 8.32 10.08 -4.35
CA LEU A 56 9.01 11.31 -3.95
C LEU A 56 10.49 11.25 -4.33
N LYS A 57 10.98 12.25 -5.07
CA LYS A 57 12.38 12.36 -5.54
C LYS A 57 13.30 13.08 -4.54
N PHE A 58 12.89 13.24 -3.28
CA PHE A 58 13.62 13.99 -2.26
C PHE A 58 13.69 13.22 -0.94
N GLU A 59 14.64 13.60 -0.08
CA GLU A 59 14.78 13.06 1.28
C GLU A 59 13.79 13.74 2.23
N GLY A 60 13.17 12.97 3.12
CA GLY A 60 12.18 13.51 4.06
C GLY A 60 11.18 12.47 4.57
N ASP A 61 10.20 12.97 5.32
CA ASP A 61 9.14 12.20 5.92
C ASP A 61 7.80 12.40 5.20
N ILE A 62 7.00 11.35 5.16
CA ILE A 62 5.60 11.39 4.74
C ILE A 62 4.71 10.82 5.85
N THR A 63 3.58 11.48 6.07
CA THR A 63 2.54 11.04 7.00
C THR A 63 1.23 10.91 6.24
N VAL A 64 0.59 9.75 6.30
CA VAL A 64 -0.79 9.56 5.86
C VAL A 64 -1.65 9.32 7.09
N GLN A 65 -2.61 10.20 7.32
CA GLN A 65 -3.46 10.21 8.49
C GLN A 65 -4.93 10.18 8.11
N LEU A 66 -5.71 9.29 8.71
CA LEU A 66 -7.16 9.32 8.73
C LEU A 66 -7.63 9.82 10.09
N GLN A 67 -8.55 10.79 10.09
CA GLN A 67 -9.16 11.32 11.31
C GLN A 67 -10.64 11.58 11.10
N GLY A 68 -11.46 11.29 12.10
CA GLY A 68 -12.90 11.52 12.03
C GLY A 68 -13.60 11.51 13.39
N ASP A 69 -14.92 11.42 13.36
CA ASP A 69 -15.80 11.37 14.53
C ASP A 69 -16.34 9.96 14.84
N GLY A 70 -16.03 8.96 14.00
CA GLY A 70 -16.43 7.56 14.17
C GLY A 70 -15.68 6.80 15.27
N PRO A 71 -15.95 5.49 15.44
CA PRO A 71 -15.31 4.65 16.45
C PRO A 71 -13.79 4.51 16.25
N LEU A 72 -13.28 4.66 15.03
CA LEU A 72 -11.86 4.82 14.75
C LEU A 72 -11.51 6.32 14.71
N LYS A 73 -11.00 6.84 15.83
CA LYS A 73 -10.72 8.27 15.99
C LYS A 73 -9.55 8.75 15.13
N LEU A 74 -8.52 7.92 15.03
CA LEU A 74 -7.28 8.23 14.33
C LEU A 74 -6.67 6.94 13.80
N ALA A 75 -6.21 6.95 12.56
CA ALA A 75 -5.21 6.01 12.06
C ALA A 75 -4.12 6.80 11.36
N VAL A 76 -2.86 6.48 11.60
CA VAL A 76 -1.74 7.22 11.03
C VAL A 76 -0.59 6.29 10.70
N ILE A 77 -0.03 6.45 9.50
CA ILE A 77 1.25 5.85 9.09
C ILE A 77 2.23 6.99 8.82
N ASN A 78 3.44 6.84 9.33
CA ASN A 78 4.59 7.67 8.98
C ASN A 78 5.63 6.81 8.27
N GLY A 79 6.23 7.36 7.23
CA GLY A 79 7.31 6.78 6.46
C GLY A 79 8.38 7.81 6.15
N ASN A 80 9.54 7.36 5.71
CA ASN A 80 10.57 8.22 5.14
C ASN A 80 11.14 7.63 3.86
N ASN A 81 11.97 8.39 3.16
CA ASN A 81 12.61 7.97 1.91
C ASN A 81 13.45 6.67 2.01
N GLN A 82 13.81 6.22 3.21
CA GLN A 82 14.49 4.95 3.47
C GLN A 82 13.52 3.77 3.67
N GLN A 83 12.21 3.99 3.48
CA GLN A 83 11.13 3.02 3.68
C GLN A 83 11.01 2.53 5.13
N GLU A 84 11.47 3.35 6.09
CA GLU A 84 11.26 3.11 7.50
C GLU A 84 9.84 3.54 7.88
N MET A 85 8.97 2.56 8.12
CA MET A 85 7.54 2.79 8.32
C MET A 85 7.12 2.49 9.75
N ARG A 86 6.22 3.31 10.29
CA ARG A 86 5.59 3.12 11.60
C ARG A 86 4.15 3.61 11.57
N GLY A 87 3.28 2.98 12.36
CA GLY A 87 1.87 3.35 12.37
C GLY A 87 1.16 2.99 13.65
N VAL A 88 0.06 3.70 13.91
CA VAL A 88 -0.83 3.46 15.05
C VAL A 88 -2.27 3.79 14.68
N ALA A 89 -3.21 3.10 15.31
CA ALA A 89 -4.62 3.45 15.34
C ALA A 89 -5.09 3.72 16.76
N ARG A 90 -6.04 4.66 16.92
CA ARG A 90 -6.71 4.98 18.18
C ARG A 90 -8.21 4.79 18.00
N LEU A 91 -8.76 3.88 18.80
CA LEU A 91 -10.18 3.60 18.85
C LEU A 91 -10.81 4.41 19.99
N GLN A 92 -12.07 4.79 19.83
CA GLN A 92 -12.90 5.43 20.84
C GLN A 92 -14.29 4.78 20.99
N GLY A 93 -14.52 3.70 20.26
CA GLY A 93 -15.76 2.92 20.29
C GLY A 93 -15.57 1.54 19.68
N GLU A 94 -16.61 0.73 19.72
CA GLU A 94 -16.62 -0.60 19.13
C GLU A 94 -16.68 -0.53 17.59
N ILE A 95 -15.99 -1.47 16.95
CA ILE A 95 -15.95 -1.62 15.49
C ILE A 95 -16.39 -3.05 15.18
N ALA A 96 -17.49 -3.19 14.43
CA ALA A 96 -18.00 -4.48 13.99
C ALA A 96 -17.11 -5.08 12.91
N ASP A 97 -17.06 -6.41 12.80
CA ASP A 97 -16.16 -7.15 11.90
C ASP A 97 -16.37 -6.82 10.40
N ASP A 98 -17.55 -6.36 10.01
CA ASP A 98 -17.92 -5.97 8.64
C ASP A 98 -17.90 -4.44 8.41
N SER A 99 -17.32 -3.68 9.34
CA SER A 99 -17.29 -2.22 9.25
C SER A 99 -16.51 -1.74 8.03
N THR A 100 -17.19 -0.94 7.19
CA THR A 100 -16.59 -0.21 6.08
C THR A 100 -15.70 0.94 6.56
N LEU A 101 -14.88 1.49 5.65
CA LEU A 101 -14.07 2.69 5.90
C LEU A 101 -14.91 3.83 6.51
N HIS A 102 -16.07 4.11 5.92
CA HIS A 102 -16.97 5.19 6.35
C HIS A 102 -17.61 4.93 7.70
N GLN A 103 -17.98 3.68 8.00
CA GLN A 103 -18.52 3.32 9.32
C GLN A 103 -17.46 3.42 10.41
N MET A 104 -16.19 3.09 10.10
CA MET A 104 -15.09 3.23 11.05
C MET A 104 -14.73 4.69 11.32
N ILE A 105 -14.57 5.50 10.28
CA ILE A 105 -14.06 6.87 10.39
C ILE A 105 -15.17 7.88 10.72
N GLY A 106 -16.41 7.61 10.31
CA GLY A 106 -17.50 8.59 10.37
C GLY A 106 -17.27 9.75 9.41
N ASN A 107 -17.65 10.96 9.81
CA ASN A 107 -17.30 12.18 9.09
C ASN A 107 -15.82 12.49 9.37
N GLY A 108 -15.00 12.35 8.33
CA GLY A 108 -13.57 12.50 8.47
C GLY A 108 -12.88 12.90 7.19
N VAL A 109 -11.57 13.07 7.31
CA VAL A 109 -10.67 13.40 6.21
C VAL A 109 -9.43 12.54 6.29
N MET A 110 -8.86 12.26 5.13
CA MET A 110 -7.49 11.81 5.03
C MET A 110 -6.57 13.01 4.79
N VAL A 111 -5.42 13.01 5.44
CA VAL A 111 -4.43 14.08 5.35
C VAL A 111 -3.10 13.46 5.00
N ILE A 112 -2.53 13.90 3.89
CA ILE A 112 -1.19 13.54 3.45
C ILE A 112 -0.28 14.72 3.79
N THR A 113 0.71 14.49 4.63
CA THR A 113 1.74 15.48 4.94
C THR A 113 3.06 15.01 4.38
N ILE A 114 3.77 15.89 3.69
CA ILE A 114 5.11 15.66 3.20
C ILE A 114 6.01 16.72 3.83
N THR A 115 7.04 16.27 4.54
CA THR A 115 8.03 17.15 5.16
C THR A 115 9.40 16.82 4.56
N PRO A 116 9.85 17.56 3.54
CA PRO A 116 11.17 17.34 2.97
C PRO A 116 12.25 17.75 3.99
N ALA A 117 13.43 17.14 3.91
CA ALA A 117 14.59 17.54 4.71
C ALA A 117 15.03 18.98 4.40
N GLU A 118 14.86 19.39 3.15
CA GLU A 118 15.09 20.75 2.68
C GLU A 118 13.88 21.24 1.88
N GLY A 119 13.38 22.43 2.22
CA GLY A 119 12.24 23.06 1.56
C GLY A 119 11.01 23.16 2.46
N GLU A 120 9.87 23.46 1.84
CA GLU A 120 8.63 23.73 2.57
C GLU A 120 7.80 22.47 2.75
N ARG A 121 7.16 22.36 3.92
CA ARG A 121 6.21 21.30 4.22
C ARG A 121 4.98 21.44 3.32
N TYR A 122 4.56 20.33 2.72
CA TYR A 122 3.35 20.23 1.91
C TYR A 122 2.28 19.42 2.64
N GLN A 123 1.01 19.81 2.48
CA GLN A 123 -0.13 19.10 3.05
C GLN A 123 -1.29 19.03 2.07
N GLY A 124 -1.68 17.81 1.72
CA GLY A 124 -2.87 17.50 0.94
C GLY A 124 -4.01 17.01 1.82
N ILE A 125 -5.22 17.52 1.61
CA ILE A 125 -6.43 17.03 2.26
C ILE A 125 -7.20 16.22 1.22
N VAL A 126 -7.51 14.97 1.57
CA VAL A 126 -8.23 14.03 0.72
C VAL A 126 -9.61 13.78 1.32
N ALA A 127 -10.63 14.06 0.53
CA ALA A 127 -12.02 13.74 0.87
C ALA A 127 -12.24 12.23 0.82
N LEU A 128 -12.98 11.70 1.79
CA LEU A 128 -13.36 10.29 1.84
C LEU A 128 -14.63 10.07 1.03
N GLU A 129 -14.55 10.24 -0.30
CA GLU A 129 -15.70 10.05 -1.21
C GLU A 129 -15.71 8.65 -1.85
N GLY A 130 -14.55 7.98 -1.89
CA GLY A 130 -14.41 6.62 -2.40
C GLY A 130 -14.84 5.58 -1.38
N ALA A 131 -15.24 4.39 -1.86
CA ALA A 131 -15.59 3.26 -0.98
C ALA A 131 -14.38 2.65 -0.26
N THR A 132 -13.16 2.85 -0.80
CA THR A 132 -11.91 2.30 -0.28
C THR A 132 -10.84 3.39 -0.16
N LEU A 133 -9.77 3.11 0.61
CA LEU A 133 -8.63 4.02 0.75
C LEU A 133 -7.99 4.31 -0.61
N ALA A 134 -7.79 3.27 -1.43
CA ALA A 134 -7.23 3.39 -2.78
C ALA A 134 -8.09 4.32 -3.65
N ALA A 135 -9.41 4.14 -3.67
CA ALA A 135 -10.30 4.99 -4.46
C ALA A 135 -10.26 6.46 -4.02
N CYS A 136 -10.16 6.72 -2.70
CA CYS A 136 -10.01 8.09 -2.18
C CYS A 136 -8.69 8.73 -2.66
N LEU A 137 -7.58 7.98 -2.59
CA LEU A 137 -6.28 8.46 -3.08
C LEU A 137 -6.28 8.68 -4.59
N GLU A 138 -6.86 7.78 -5.38
CA GLU A 138 -6.95 7.93 -6.84
C GLU A 138 -7.74 9.19 -7.21
N ASN A 139 -8.88 9.43 -6.56
CA ASN A 139 -9.67 10.66 -6.76
C ASN A 139 -8.84 11.91 -6.44
N TYR A 140 -8.07 11.88 -5.35
CA TYR A 140 -7.18 12.98 -4.99
C TYR A 140 -6.11 13.25 -6.06
N PHE A 141 -5.40 12.23 -6.53
CA PHE A 141 -4.39 12.41 -7.58
C PHE A 141 -4.98 12.91 -8.90
N GLN A 142 -6.19 12.45 -9.24
CA GLN A 142 -6.90 12.91 -10.42
C GLN A 142 -7.27 14.40 -10.32
N GLN A 143 -7.78 14.84 -9.17
CA GLN A 143 -8.29 16.20 -8.99
C GLN A 143 -7.20 17.23 -8.67
N SER A 144 -6.29 16.89 -7.76
CA SER A 144 -5.31 17.83 -7.20
C SER A 144 -4.01 17.88 -8.00
N GLU A 145 -3.57 16.73 -8.55
CA GLU A 145 -2.26 16.62 -9.22
C GLU A 145 -2.39 16.49 -10.75
N GLN A 146 -3.60 16.24 -11.26
CA GLN A 146 -3.85 15.96 -12.69
C GLN A 146 -2.98 14.80 -13.23
N LEU A 147 -2.66 13.84 -12.35
CA LEU A 147 -1.84 12.66 -12.67
C LEU A 147 -2.71 11.40 -12.59
N PRO A 148 -3.09 10.79 -13.74
CA PRO A 148 -3.77 9.51 -13.74
C PRO A 148 -2.96 8.48 -12.95
N THR A 149 -3.49 8.10 -11.80
CA THR A 149 -2.84 7.23 -10.82
C THR A 149 -3.81 6.13 -10.44
N ARG A 150 -3.32 4.89 -10.38
CA ARG A 150 -4.08 3.70 -9.98
C ARG A 150 -3.33 2.95 -8.89
N LEU A 151 -4.07 2.56 -7.86
CA LEU A 151 -3.54 1.90 -6.67
C LEU A 151 -4.22 0.54 -6.49
N PHE A 152 -3.42 -0.51 -6.48
CA PHE A 152 -3.86 -1.88 -6.27
C PHE A 152 -3.33 -2.33 -4.93
N ILE A 153 -4.14 -2.24 -3.88
CA ILE A 153 -3.74 -2.58 -2.51
C ILE A 153 -4.38 -3.89 -2.10
N ARG A 154 -3.61 -4.79 -1.50
CA ARG A 154 -4.07 -6.08 -1.00
C ARG A 154 -3.51 -6.35 0.39
N THR A 155 -4.37 -6.81 1.27
CA THR A 155 -4.06 -7.31 2.60
C THR A 155 -4.59 -8.74 2.73
N GLY A 156 -4.00 -9.53 3.61
CA GLY A 156 -4.39 -10.91 3.82
C GLY A 156 -3.35 -11.63 4.66
N GLU A 157 -3.18 -12.93 4.39
CA GLU A 157 -2.23 -13.77 5.10
C GLU A 157 -1.23 -14.43 4.15
N ALA A 158 0.00 -14.57 4.62
CA ALA A 158 1.08 -15.28 3.95
C ALA A 158 1.81 -16.14 4.97
N ALA A 159 1.84 -17.46 4.75
CA ALA A 159 2.39 -18.43 5.70
C ALA A 159 1.84 -18.22 7.13
N ASP A 160 0.51 -18.13 7.23
CA ASP A 160 -0.27 -17.96 8.48
C ASP A 160 0.08 -16.69 9.28
N LYS A 161 0.63 -15.67 8.60
CA LYS A 161 0.93 -14.37 9.20
C LYS A 161 0.30 -13.25 8.39
N PRO A 162 -0.10 -12.13 9.05
CA PRO A 162 -0.57 -10.94 8.36
C PRO A 162 0.43 -10.48 7.28
N ALA A 163 -0.09 -10.16 6.11
CA ALA A 163 0.69 -9.70 4.97
C ALA A 163 -0.06 -8.61 4.22
N ALA A 164 0.70 -7.63 3.72
CA ALA A 164 0.20 -6.53 2.91
C ALA A 164 1.15 -6.27 1.74
N GLY A 165 0.58 -5.90 0.61
CA GLY A 165 1.33 -5.50 -0.57
C GLY A 165 0.45 -4.73 -1.55
N GLY A 166 1.08 -4.11 -2.53
CA GLY A 166 0.33 -3.40 -3.55
C GLY A 166 1.17 -2.88 -4.69
N MET A 167 0.47 -2.32 -5.67
CA MET A 167 1.08 -1.76 -6.87
C MET A 167 0.52 -0.38 -7.16
N LEU A 168 1.39 0.53 -7.60
CA LEU A 168 1.03 1.85 -8.12
C LEU A 168 1.34 1.88 -9.62
N LEU A 169 0.38 2.34 -10.41
CA LEU A 169 0.59 2.72 -11.81
C LEU A 169 0.30 4.21 -11.96
N GLN A 170 1.24 4.95 -12.53
CA GLN A 170 1.08 6.39 -12.74
C GLN A 170 1.63 6.78 -14.10
N VAL A 171 0.81 7.51 -14.87
CA VAL A 171 1.22 8.08 -16.15
C VAL A 171 2.18 9.23 -15.86
N LEU A 172 3.34 9.21 -16.49
CA LEU A 172 4.25 10.35 -16.47
C LEU A 172 3.82 11.35 -17.55
N PRO A 173 3.92 12.66 -17.29
CA PRO A 173 3.73 13.64 -18.35
C PRO A 173 4.80 13.43 -19.43
N ALA A 174 4.40 12.84 -20.56
CA ALA A 174 5.15 12.85 -21.82
C ALA A 174 4.52 13.90 -22.73
N GLN A 175 5.34 14.56 -23.56
CA GLN A 175 5.00 15.74 -24.36
C GLN A 175 3.93 15.54 -25.47
N ASP A 176 3.28 14.38 -25.59
CA ASP A 176 2.37 14.06 -26.69
C ASP A 176 1.07 13.36 -26.24
N ASP A 177 -0.07 13.82 -26.77
CA ASP A 177 -1.47 13.48 -26.46
C ASP A 177 -1.91 12.02 -26.78
N LYS A 178 -0.99 11.03 -26.84
CA LYS A 178 -1.31 9.64 -27.25
C LYS A 178 -1.52 8.63 -26.12
N ASN A 179 -1.45 9.03 -24.85
CA ASN A 179 -1.23 8.10 -23.72
C ASN A 179 -2.49 7.57 -23.00
N ALA A 180 -3.70 8.02 -23.31
CA ALA A 180 -4.90 7.65 -22.54
C ALA A 180 -5.31 6.17 -22.73
N ASP A 181 -5.34 5.68 -23.97
CA ASP A 181 -5.77 4.31 -24.31
C ASP A 181 -4.79 3.24 -23.76
N ASP A 182 -3.50 3.59 -23.69
CA ASP A 182 -2.45 2.70 -23.20
C ASP A 182 -2.47 2.53 -21.68
N PHE A 183 -2.87 3.57 -20.95
CA PHE A 183 -3.06 3.51 -19.50
C PHE A 183 -4.23 2.59 -19.12
N ASP A 184 -5.37 2.75 -19.78
CA ASP A 184 -6.54 1.90 -19.52
C ASP A 184 -6.25 0.42 -19.82
N HIS A 185 -5.45 0.13 -20.84
CA HIS A 185 -4.99 -1.22 -21.13
C HIS A 185 -4.08 -1.80 -20.03
N LEU A 186 -3.12 -1.03 -19.51
CA LEU A 186 -2.26 -1.45 -18.38
C LEU A 186 -3.05 -1.65 -17.08
N VAL A 187 -4.07 -0.83 -16.85
CA VAL A 187 -4.99 -0.98 -15.72
C VAL A 187 -5.78 -2.27 -15.84
N GLN A 188 -6.34 -2.56 -17.03
CA GLN A 188 -7.05 -3.82 -17.28
C GLN A 188 -6.15 -5.04 -17.09
N LEU A 189 -4.91 -5.00 -17.58
CA LEU A 189 -3.94 -6.08 -17.37
C LEU A 189 -3.62 -6.27 -15.88
N THR A 190 -3.51 -5.18 -15.14
CA THR A 190 -3.19 -5.22 -13.71
C THR A 190 -4.34 -5.77 -12.86
N HIS A 191 -5.60 -5.49 -13.24
CA HIS A 191 -6.76 -6.11 -12.60
C HIS A 191 -6.72 -7.64 -12.63
N THR A 192 -5.98 -8.24 -13.57
CA THR A 192 -5.82 -9.70 -13.66
C THR A 192 -4.76 -10.28 -12.72
N ILE A 193 -3.99 -9.44 -12.00
CA ILE A 193 -3.03 -9.91 -11.00
C ILE A 193 -3.80 -10.49 -9.80
N LYS A 194 -3.79 -11.82 -9.70
CA LYS A 194 -4.41 -12.59 -8.61
C LYS A 194 -3.73 -12.28 -7.27
N GLU A 195 -4.52 -12.20 -6.20
CA GLU A 195 -4.10 -11.90 -4.81
C GLU A 195 -2.80 -12.60 -4.38
N ARG A 196 -2.67 -13.89 -4.70
CA ARG A 196 -1.50 -14.72 -4.37
C ARG A 196 -0.17 -14.16 -4.90
N ARG A 197 -0.16 -13.40 -6.00
CA ARG A 197 1.05 -12.96 -6.70
C ARG A 197 1.58 -11.59 -6.20
N VAL A 198 0.71 -10.76 -5.63
CA VAL A 198 1.09 -9.48 -4.98
C VAL A 198 1.72 -9.74 -3.62
N VAL A 199 1.18 -10.73 -2.89
CA VAL A 199 1.67 -11.13 -1.58
C VAL A 199 2.89 -12.06 -1.68
N HIS A 200 3.03 -12.80 -2.79
CA HIS A 200 4.20 -13.63 -3.11
C HIS A 200 4.74 -13.30 -4.52
N PRO A 201 5.64 -12.33 -4.67
CA PRO A 201 6.35 -12.13 -5.93
C PRO A 201 7.20 -13.37 -6.25
N ALA A 202 7.15 -13.84 -7.51
CA ALA A 202 7.81 -15.06 -7.95
C ALA A 202 9.35 -14.93 -7.88
N GLY A 203 9.92 -15.25 -6.71
CA GLY A 203 11.36 -15.27 -6.45
C GLY A 203 11.82 -16.30 -5.43
N GLN A 204 10.90 -16.96 -4.70
CA GLN A 204 11.24 -18.09 -3.84
C GLN A 204 10.94 -19.41 -4.56
N ARG A 205 11.90 -19.90 -5.36
CA ARG A 205 11.94 -21.33 -5.66
C ARG A 205 12.19 -22.05 -4.35
N GLY A 206 11.23 -22.85 -3.92
CA GLY A 206 11.39 -23.74 -2.79
C GLY A 206 12.64 -24.59 -2.98
N ALA A 207 13.49 -24.63 -1.96
CA ALA A 207 14.53 -25.63 -1.85
C ALA A 207 13.85 -27.00 -1.87
N VAL A 208 14.05 -27.75 -2.94
CA VAL A 208 13.70 -29.17 -3.00
C VAL A 208 14.54 -29.86 -1.94
N SER A 209 13.89 -30.41 -0.91
CA SER A 209 14.53 -31.21 0.11
C SER A 209 15.12 -32.48 -0.54
N PRO A 210 16.39 -32.84 -0.32
CA PRO A 210 16.93 -34.08 -0.84
C PRO A 210 16.34 -35.26 -0.07
N VAL A 211 15.79 -36.21 -0.81
CA VAL A 211 15.34 -37.53 -0.34
C VAL A 211 16.48 -38.22 0.40
N PRO A 212 16.27 -38.78 1.61
CA PRO A 212 17.31 -39.54 2.30
C PRO A 212 17.54 -40.87 1.58
N SER A 213 18.75 -41.07 1.05
CA SER A 213 19.19 -42.35 0.52
C SER A 213 19.27 -43.36 1.67
N GLY A 214 18.35 -44.32 1.66
CA GLY A 214 18.34 -45.46 2.57
C GLY A 214 19.64 -46.27 2.49
N ARG A 215 20.07 -46.76 3.65
CA ARG A 215 21.13 -47.75 3.82
C ARG A 215 20.86 -48.98 2.94
N SER A 216 21.91 -49.48 2.29
CA SER A 216 22.02 -50.89 1.96
C SER A 216 23.24 -51.43 2.68
N ASP A 217 23.00 -52.43 3.50
CA ASP A 217 23.97 -53.25 4.19
C ASP A 217 24.95 -53.91 3.20
N ALA A 218 26.18 -54.12 3.65
CA ALA A 218 27.03 -55.17 3.12
C ALA A 218 27.74 -55.87 4.29
N VAL A 219 27.43 -57.16 4.39
CA VAL A 219 28.14 -58.22 5.11
C VAL A 219 29.60 -58.28 4.67
#